data_AF-A0A7S2NUS4-F1
#
_entry.id   AF-A0A7S2NUS4-F1
#
_cell.length_a   1.000
_cell.length_b   1.000
_cell.length_c   1.000
_cell.angle_alpha   90.00
_cell.angle_beta   90.00
_cell.angle_gamma   90.00
#
_symmetry.space_group_name_H-M   'P 1'
#
loop_
_entity.id
_entity.type
_entity.pdbx_description
1 polymer ?
#
loop_
_entity_poly.entity_id
_entity_poly.type
_entity_poly.pdbx_seq_one_letter_code
_entity_poly.pdbx_strand_id
1 'polypeptide(L)'
;APAGAFISQTMQSVISSTHIIFVALLSALLLGTRFRRLHYASFVVVVLSVLVGVWDKLSSNDCSAAGMQENKCFSAYKGSDGMYHELSSTAAFLWYGLFWLALLPLAAGNVYKQHVLQGRDVEVVYATWWSGLFQVPWGLCCVPFFWSTVLGRALVPGQMAGALADAWSCMRGHVPYLGDEACASAPSPLFWFGIY
;
A
#
# COMPACT_ATOMS: atom_id res chain seq x y z
N ALA A 1 -8.57 -13.74 3.93
CA ALA A 1 -7.99 -12.37 3.92
C ALA A 1 -7.99 -11.86 2.49
N PRO A 2 -8.13 -10.56 2.18
CA PRO A 2 -7.95 -10.12 0.78
C PRO A 2 -6.52 -10.46 0.33
N ALA A 3 -6.33 -10.72 -0.96
CA ALA A 3 -5.00 -10.93 -1.53
C ALA A 3 -4.16 -9.68 -1.25
N GLY A 4 -3.31 -9.75 -0.23
CA GLY A 4 -2.39 -8.68 0.11
C GLY A 4 -1.37 -8.51 -1.02
N ALA A 5 -0.81 -7.32 -1.16
CA ALA A 5 0.40 -7.14 -1.93
C ALA A 5 1.41 -8.22 -1.53
N PHE A 6 2.18 -8.74 -2.49
CA PHE A 6 3.15 -9.82 -2.33
C PHE A 6 4.37 -9.46 -1.44
N ILE A 7 4.16 -8.58 -0.46
CA ILE A 7 5.10 -8.07 0.52
C ILE A 7 4.43 -8.17 1.90
N SER A 8 5.11 -8.76 2.87
CA SER A 8 4.61 -8.81 4.26
C SER A 8 4.28 -7.42 4.82
N GLN A 9 3.20 -7.30 5.59
CA GLN A 9 2.76 -6.02 6.16
C GLN A 9 3.85 -5.35 7.03
N THR A 10 4.62 -6.15 7.77
CA THR A 10 5.80 -5.68 8.52
C THR A 10 6.80 -4.98 7.61
N MET A 11 7.09 -5.57 6.46
CA MET A 11 8.07 -5.01 5.53
C MET A 11 7.52 -3.77 4.80
N GLN A 12 6.22 -3.76 4.46
CA GLN A 12 5.56 -2.55 3.94
C GLN A 12 5.69 -1.39 4.92
N SER A 13 5.46 -1.62 6.22
CA SER A 13 5.58 -0.60 7.26
C SER A 13 7.00 -0.06 7.37
N VAL A 14 8.01 -0.94 7.34
CA VAL A 14 9.43 -0.54 7.40
C VAL A 14 9.77 0.33 6.17
N ILE A 15 9.50 -0.16 4.96
CA ILE A 15 9.86 0.52 3.72
C ILE A 15 9.11 1.85 3.55
N SER A 16 7.87 1.95 4.03
CA SER A 16 7.06 3.18 3.97
C SER A 16 7.74 4.38 4.62
N SER A 17 8.61 4.17 5.61
CA SER A 17 9.39 5.26 6.23
C SER A 17 10.29 6.00 5.22
N THR A 18 10.70 5.32 4.14
CA THR A 18 11.51 5.88 3.05
C THR A 18 10.76 6.98 2.28
N HIS A 19 9.43 7.01 2.36
CA HIS A 19 8.59 8.06 1.77
C HIS A 19 9.02 9.47 2.21
N ILE A 20 9.45 9.64 3.46
CA ILE A 20 9.92 10.93 3.99
C ILE A 20 11.12 11.45 3.19
N ILE A 21 12.01 10.55 2.74
CA ILE A 21 13.19 10.92 1.95
C ILE A 21 12.76 11.44 0.58
N PHE A 22 11.77 10.80 -0.06
CA PHE A 22 11.21 11.29 -1.31
C PHE A 22 10.51 12.64 -1.15
N VAL A 23 9.73 12.82 -0.07
CA VAL A 23 9.10 14.12 0.23
C VAL A 23 10.16 15.20 0.41
N ALA A 24 11.23 14.92 1.15
CA ALA A 24 12.32 15.87 1.35
C ALA A 24 13.03 16.23 0.03
N LEU A 25 13.37 15.22 -0.79
CA LEU A 25 13.98 15.41 -2.11
C LEU A 25 13.10 16.28 -3.01
N LEU A 26 11.83 15.91 -3.15
CA LEU A 26 10.89 16.64 -4.00
C LEU A 26 10.60 18.05 -3.46
N SER A 27 10.56 18.23 -2.14
CA SER A 27 10.41 19.56 -1.53
C SER A 27 11.63 20.45 -1.81
N ALA A 28 12.85 19.92 -1.76
CA ALA A 28 14.03 20.68 -2.15
C ALA A 28 13.98 21.09 -3.62
N LEU A 29 13.58 20.17 -4.52
CA LEU A 29 13.58 20.40 -5.96
C LEU A 29 12.42 21.30 -6.44
N LEU A 30 11.21 21.09 -5.92
CA LEU A 30 9.99 21.76 -6.43
C LEU A 30 9.61 23.01 -5.63
N LEU A 31 9.86 23.02 -4.32
CA LEU A 31 9.52 24.15 -3.43
C LEU A 31 10.72 25.02 -3.10
N GLY A 32 11.94 24.60 -3.44
CA GLY A 32 13.17 25.30 -3.05
C GLY A 32 13.44 25.25 -1.54
N THR A 33 12.86 24.27 -0.83
CA THR A 33 12.99 24.14 0.62
C THR A 33 14.46 23.93 1.02
N ARG A 34 14.95 24.73 1.98
CA ARG A 34 16.30 24.60 2.53
C ARG A 34 16.30 23.85 3.85
N PHE A 35 16.97 22.71 3.88
CA PHE A 35 17.08 21.89 5.08
C PHE A 35 18.28 22.31 5.96
N ARG A 36 18.05 22.35 7.28
CA ARG A 36 19.13 22.51 8.29
C ARG A 36 19.82 21.17 8.58
N ARG A 37 21.04 21.22 9.14
CA ARG A 37 21.86 20.04 9.53
C ARG A 37 21.10 18.97 10.31
N LEU A 38 20.21 19.38 11.22
CA LEU A 38 19.40 18.45 12.01
C LEU A 38 18.45 17.61 11.14
N HIS A 39 17.88 18.16 10.07
CA HIS A 39 17.00 17.39 9.17
C HIS A 39 17.78 16.31 8.42
N TYR A 40 19.00 16.61 7.99
CA TYR A 40 19.87 15.61 7.35
C TYR A 40 20.21 14.47 8.31
N ALA A 41 20.45 14.77 9.59
CA ALA A 41 20.63 13.73 10.62
C ALA A 41 19.37 12.86 10.75
N SER A 42 18.16 13.45 10.74
CA SER A 42 16.91 12.69 10.74
C SER A 42 16.77 11.79 9.51
N PHE A 43 17.15 12.24 8.32
CA PHE A 43 17.12 11.40 7.11
C PHE A 43 18.04 10.19 7.23
N VAL A 44 19.24 10.37 7.79
CA VAL A 44 20.17 9.26 8.06
C VAL A 44 19.55 8.26 9.04
N VAL A 45 18.93 8.75 10.12
CA VAL A 45 18.26 7.88 11.10
C VAL A 45 17.12 7.08 10.46
N VAL A 46 16.33 7.69 9.56
CA VAL A 46 15.27 6.99 8.81
C VAL A 46 15.88 5.86 7.96
N VAL A 47 16.95 6.13 7.21
CA VAL A 47 17.63 5.10 6.41
C VAL A 47 18.13 3.96 7.31
N LEU A 48 18.76 4.26 8.44
CA LEU A 48 19.24 3.25 9.39
C LEU A 48 18.09 2.43 9.98
N SER A 49 16.96 3.05 10.31
CA SER A 49 15.77 2.35 10.79
C SER A 49 15.23 1.36 9.77
N VAL A 50 15.19 1.75 8.48
CA VAL A 50 14.78 0.86 7.39
C VAL A 50 15.76 -0.31 7.25
N LEU A 51 17.07 -0.02 7.25
CA LEU A 51 18.11 -1.05 7.13
C LEU A 51 18.03 -2.07 8.27
N VAL A 52 17.87 -1.62 9.52
CA VAL A 52 17.72 -2.52 10.67
C VAL A 52 16.45 -3.37 10.56
N GLY A 53 15.33 -2.77 10.15
CA GLY A 53 14.07 -3.51 9.95
C GLY A 53 14.14 -4.56 8.84
N VAL A 54 14.91 -4.31 7.78
CA VAL A 54 15.15 -5.28 6.70
C VAL A 54 16.19 -6.33 7.12
N TRP A 55 17.20 -5.95 7.90
CA TRP A 55 18.34 -6.78 8.28
C TRP A 55 17.92 -8.04 9.05
N ASP A 56 16.97 -7.92 9.98
CA ASP A 56 16.47 -9.06 10.76
C ASP A 56 15.99 -10.21 9.83
N LYS A 57 15.23 -9.85 8.79
CA LYS A 57 14.76 -10.81 7.78
C LYS A 57 15.86 -11.28 6.82
N LEU A 58 16.80 -10.41 6.47
CA LEU A 58 17.88 -10.76 5.54
C LEU A 58 18.92 -11.70 6.19
N SER A 59 19.19 -11.52 7.48
CA SER A 59 20.19 -12.26 8.24
C SER A 59 19.74 -13.67 8.63
N SER A 60 18.47 -13.84 8.98
CA SER A 60 17.89 -15.11 9.40
C SER A 60 17.21 -15.90 8.28
N ASN A 61 17.00 -15.25 7.13
CA ASN A 61 16.19 -15.66 5.96
C ASN A 61 15.87 -17.15 5.85
N ASP A 62 14.93 -17.60 6.68
CA ASP A 62 14.49 -18.99 6.74
C ASP A 62 13.12 -19.09 6.06
N CYS A 63 13.12 -19.66 4.86
CA CYS A 63 11.93 -19.89 4.04
C CYS A 63 11.38 -21.33 4.19
N SER A 64 11.78 -22.05 5.24
CA SER A 64 11.09 -23.27 5.65
C SER A 64 9.65 -22.97 6.08
N ALA A 65 8.79 -24.00 6.14
CA ALA A 65 7.40 -23.83 6.57
C ALA A 65 7.28 -23.21 7.97
N ALA A 66 8.22 -23.52 8.88
CA ALA A 66 8.28 -22.91 10.21
C ALA A 66 8.75 -21.45 10.14
N GLY A 67 9.84 -21.17 9.40
CA GLY A 67 10.36 -19.81 9.24
C GLY A 67 9.39 -18.84 8.57
N MET A 68 8.53 -19.33 7.67
CA MET A 68 7.44 -18.55 7.07
C MET A 68 6.37 -18.15 8.09
N GLN A 69 5.95 -19.07 8.97
CA GLN A 69 4.99 -18.77 10.04
C GLN A 69 5.55 -17.77 11.07
N GLU A 70 6.86 -17.84 11.32
CA GLU A 70 7.57 -16.90 12.19
C GLU A 70 7.91 -15.56 11.51
N ASN A 71 7.48 -15.33 10.26
CA ASN A 71 7.77 -14.15 9.44
C ASN A 71 9.27 -13.88 9.18
N LYS A 72 10.12 -14.91 9.27
CA LYS A 72 11.57 -14.82 9.04
C LYS A 72 11.98 -14.89 7.57
N CYS A 73 11.11 -15.41 6.70
CA CYS A 73 11.35 -15.43 5.26
C CYS A 73 11.08 -14.06 4.63
N PHE A 74 12.05 -13.53 3.88
CA PHE A 74 11.94 -12.23 3.20
C PHE A 74 10.96 -12.25 2.02
N SER A 75 10.87 -13.38 1.32
CA SER A 75 10.02 -13.62 0.15
C SER A 75 8.65 -14.21 0.50
N ALA A 76 8.31 -14.34 1.78
CA ALA A 76 7.01 -14.87 2.19
C ALA A 76 5.94 -13.77 2.28
N TYR A 77 4.72 -14.13 1.86
CA TYR A 77 3.52 -13.32 2.03
C TYR A 77 2.36 -14.20 2.50
N LYS A 78 1.39 -13.58 3.17
CA LYS A 78 0.16 -14.25 3.59
C LYS A 78 -0.87 -14.13 2.48
N GLY A 79 -1.24 -15.27 1.89
CA GLY A 79 -2.24 -15.36 0.84
C GLY A 79 -3.66 -15.10 1.33
N SER A 80 -4.59 -15.04 0.39
CA SER A 80 -6.01 -14.82 0.72
C SER A 80 -6.65 -16.00 1.45
N ASP A 81 -6.10 -17.19 1.23
CA ASP A 81 -6.37 -18.44 1.93
C ASP A 81 -5.89 -18.46 3.39
N GLY A 82 -5.14 -17.45 3.81
CA GLY A 82 -4.57 -17.35 5.16
C GLY A 82 -3.29 -18.16 5.33
N MET A 83 -2.82 -18.86 4.30
CA MET A 83 -1.56 -19.62 4.29
C MET A 83 -0.40 -18.72 3.88
N TYR A 84 0.81 -19.08 4.29
CA TYR A 84 2.03 -18.41 3.86
C TYR A 84 2.53 -19.04 2.56
N HIS A 85 2.79 -18.20 1.57
CA HIS A 85 3.31 -18.60 0.27
C HIS A 85 4.67 -17.92 0.04
N GLU A 86 5.58 -18.64 -0.60
CA GLU A 86 6.89 -18.12 -0.99
C GLU A 86 6.82 -17.54 -2.40
N LEU A 87 7.39 -16.35 -2.60
CA LEU A 87 7.65 -15.81 -3.93
C LEU A 87 9.00 -16.27 -4.46
N SER A 88 9.05 -16.53 -5.77
CA SER A 88 10.31 -16.57 -6.51
C SER A 88 11.09 -15.27 -6.29
N SER A 89 12.42 -15.37 -6.13
CA SER A 89 13.30 -14.23 -5.88
C SER A 89 13.11 -13.09 -6.89
N THR A 90 12.95 -13.41 -8.18
CA THR A 90 12.70 -12.41 -9.23
C THR A 90 11.40 -11.64 -9.01
N ALA A 91 10.33 -12.36 -8.63
CA ALA A 91 9.05 -11.75 -8.33
C ALA A 91 9.13 -10.89 -7.06
N ALA A 92 9.84 -11.36 -6.02
CA ALA A 92 10.06 -10.59 -4.80
C ALA A 92 10.76 -9.25 -5.12
N PHE A 93 11.87 -9.25 -5.87
CA PHE A 93 12.56 -8.02 -6.26
C PHE A 93 11.65 -7.06 -7.06
N LEU A 94 10.86 -7.59 -7.98
CA LEU A 94 9.91 -6.79 -8.76
C LEU A 94 8.88 -6.11 -7.86
N TRP A 95 8.28 -6.85 -6.93
CA TRP A 95 7.27 -6.30 -6.02
C TRP A 95 7.84 -5.28 -5.04
N TYR A 96 9.00 -5.56 -4.45
CA TYR A 96 9.69 -4.62 -3.58
C TYR A 96 10.08 -3.33 -4.31
N GLY A 97 10.63 -3.46 -5.52
CA GLY A 97 10.98 -2.31 -6.37
C GLY A 97 9.74 -1.49 -6.75
N LEU A 98 8.65 -2.14 -7.17
CA LEU A 98 7.40 -1.47 -7.51
C LEU A 98 6.81 -0.74 -6.30
N PHE A 99 6.81 -1.37 -5.12
CA PHE A 99 6.33 -0.74 -3.90
C PHE A 99 7.16 0.49 -3.52
N TRP A 100 8.49 0.38 -3.57
CA TRP A 100 9.38 1.50 -3.30
C TRP A 100 9.18 2.66 -4.30
N LEU A 101 9.04 2.35 -5.59
CA LEU A 101 8.73 3.34 -6.62
C LEU A 101 7.33 3.95 -6.45
N ALA A 102 6.35 3.21 -5.95
CA ALA A 102 5.01 3.71 -5.67
C ALA A 102 4.97 4.76 -4.54
N LEU A 103 5.99 4.80 -3.67
CA LEU A 103 6.13 5.87 -2.68
C LEU A 103 6.48 7.22 -3.33
N LEU A 104 7.07 7.24 -4.53
CA LEU A 104 7.43 8.48 -5.22
C LEU A 104 6.20 9.31 -5.66
N PRO A 105 5.20 8.78 -6.39
CA PRO A 105 3.99 9.55 -6.71
C PRO A 105 3.21 9.94 -5.46
N LEU A 106 3.23 9.12 -4.40
CA LEU A 106 2.66 9.50 -3.10
C LEU A 106 3.36 10.72 -2.50
N ALA A 107 4.69 10.75 -2.52
CA ALA A 107 5.48 11.90 -2.08
C ALA A 107 5.23 13.14 -2.97
N ALA A 108 5.19 12.95 -4.29
CA ALA A 108 4.89 14.02 -5.24
C ALA A 108 3.51 14.63 -5.01
N GLY A 109 2.49 13.80 -4.75
CA GLY A 109 1.15 14.25 -4.40
C GLY A 109 1.14 15.12 -3.14
N ASN A 110 1.90 14.75 -2.11
CA ASN A 110 1.99 15.54 -0.87
C ASN A 110 2.69 16.89 -1.09
N VAL A 111 3.81 16.89 -1.80
CA VAL A 111 4.56 18.13 -2.11
C VAL A 111 3.74 19.04 -3.03
N TYR A 112 3.04 18.48 -4.01
CA TYR A 112 2.16 19.25 -4.91
C TYR A 112 0.98 19.87 -4.16
N LYS A 113 0.32 19.12 -3.26
CA LYS A 113 -0.75 19.66 -2.41
C LYS A 113 -0.24 20.84 -1.59
N GLN A 114 0.93 20.70 -0.97
CA GLN A 114 1.57 21.80 -0.24
C GLN A 114 1.85 23.00 -1.15
N HIS A 115 2.39 22.78 -2.35
CA HIS A 115 2.65 23.84 -3.33
C HIS A 115 1.37 24.65 -3.66
N VAL A 116 0.26 23.96 -3.94
CA VAL A 116 -1.01 24.60 -4.30
C VAL A 116 -1.59 25.37 -3.10
N LEU A 117 -1.57 24.78 -1.90
CA LEU A 117 -2.08 25.42 -0.69
C LEU A 117 -1.26 26.65 -0.26
N GLN A 118 0.04 26.66 -0.57
CA GLN A 118 0.89 27.82 -0.30
C GLN A 118 0.80 28.90 -1.40
N GLY A 119 0.55 28.50 -2.64
CA GLY A 119 0.51 29.40 -3.79
C GLY A 119 -0.87 29.96 -4.13
N ARG A 120 -1.94 29.39 -3.58
CA ARG A 120 -3.32 29.84 -3.76
C ARG A 120 -4.05 29.76 -2.42
N ASP A 121 -4.90 30.74 -2.13
CA ASP A 121 -5.80 30.76 -0.96
C ASP A 121 -6.96 29.76 -1.13
N VAL A 122 -6.62 28.48 -1.39
CA VAL A 122 -7.59 27.40 -1.54
C VAL A 122 -7.83 26.78 -0.16
N GLU A 123 -9.10 26.72 0.24
CA GLU A 123 -9.50 26.05 1.46
C GLU A 123 -9.15 24.55 1.42
N VAL A 124 -8.66 24.02 2.55
CA VAL A 124 -8.27 22.62 2.68
C VAL A 124 -9.45 21.68 2.37
N VAL A 125 -10.66 22.03 2.78
CA VAL A 125 -11.88 21.23 2.50
C VAL A 125 -12.14 21.15 1.00
N TYR A 126 -12.08 22.28 0.30
CA TYR A 126 -12.26 22.33 -1.15
C TYR A 126 -11.18 21.55 -1.91
N ALA A 127 -9.91 21.70 -1.51
CA ALA A 127 -8.81 20.94 -2.10
C ALA A 127 -8.96 19.42 -1.89
N THR A 128 -9.39 19.01 -0.69
CA THR A 128 -9.62 17.60 -0.35
C THR A 128 -10.80 17.02 -1.11
N TRP A 129 -11.91 17.78 -1.23
CA TRP A 129 -13.07 17.40 -2.01
C TRP A 129 -12.71 17.12 -3.47
N TRP A 130 -12.00 18.04 -4.13
CA TRP A 130 -11.55 17.84 -5.50
C TRP A 130 -10.58 16.68 -5.64
N SER A 131 -9.62 16.54 -4.71
CA SER A 131 -8.70 15.40 -4.70
C SER A 131 -9.43 14.08 -4.56
N GLY A 132 -10.53 14.00 -3.80
CA GLY A 132 -11.39 12.82 -3.70
C GLY A 132 -12.19 12.56 -4.96
N LEU A 133 -12.78 13.60 -5.55
CA LEU A 133 -13.54 13.47 -6.80
C LEU A 133 -12.68 12.97 -7.96
N PHE A 134 -11.41 13.38 -8.08
CA PHE A 134 -10.50 12.86 -9.11
C PHE A 134 -10.00 11.44 -8.83
N GLN A 135 -10.06 10.95 -7.59
CA GLN A 135 -9.71 9.55 -7.29
C GLN A 135 -10.74 8.57 -7.87
N VAL A 136 -12.01 8.96 -8.00
CA VAL A 136 -13.05 8.11 -8.61
C VAL A 136 -12.72 7.77 -10.07
N PRO A 137 -12.57 8.73 -11.01
CA PRO A 137 -12.23 8.42 -12.39
C PRO A 137 -10.83 7.79 -12.50
N TRP A 138 -9.86 8.19 -11.66
CA TRP A 138 -8.56 7.53 -11.63
C TRP A 138 -8.67 6.05 -11.22
N GLY A 139 -9.45 5.74 -10.20
CA GLY A 139 -9.73 4.37 -9.76
C GLY A 139 -10.41 3.55 -10.85
N LEU A 140 -11.36 4.15 -11.59
CA LEU A 140 -11.97 3.52 -12.78
C LEU A 140 -10.94 3.30 -13.89
N CYS A 141 -10.00 4.23 -14.13
CA CYS A 141 -8.91 4.02 -15.07
C CYS A 141 -7.94 2.91 -14.63
N CYS A 142 -7.87 2.60 -13.34
CA CYS A 142 -7.07 1.51 -12.81
C CYS A 142 -7.78 0.14 -12.84
N VAL A 143 -9.09 0.09 -13.15
CA VAL A 143 -9.85 -1.18 -13.25
C VAL A 143 -9.20 -2.21 -14.17
N PRO A 144 -8.66 -1.85 -15.36
CA PRO A 144 -8.01 -2.81 -16.24
C PRO A 144 -6.81 -3.55 -15.62
N PHE A 145 -6.17 -3.02 -14.58
CA PHE A 145 -5.08 -3.72 -13.88
C PHE A 145 -5.56 -5.03 -13.24
N PHE A 146 -6.82 -5.11 -12.81
CA PHE A 146 -7.40 -6.33 -12.24
C PHE A 146 -7.65 -7.43 -13.29
N TRP A 147 -7.59 -7.11 -14.59
CA TRP A 147 -7.66 -8.11 -15.66
C TRP A 147 -6.30 -8.79 -15.89
N SER A 148 -5.22 -8.22 -15.36
CA SER A 148 -3.89 -8.81 -15.47
C SER A 148 -3.71 -9.97 -14.51
N THR A 149 -3.04 -11.03 -14.96
CA THR A 149 -2.65 -12.18 -14.13
C THR A 149 -1.53 -11.85 -13.14
N VAL A 150 -0.95 -10.66 -13.25
CA VAL A 150 0.15 -10.19 -12.39
C VAL A 150 -0.27 -10.17 -10.91
N LEU A 151 -1.55 -9.93 -10.62
CA LEU A 151 -2.10 -9.87 -9.26
C LEU A 151 -2.56 -11.24 -8.70
N GLY A 152 -2.20 -12.35 -9.36
CA GLY A 152 -2.48 -13.71 -8.89
C GLY A 152 -3.89 -14.22 -9.22
N ARG A 153 -4.90 -13.35 -9.38
CA ARG A 153 -6.23 -13.72 -9.89
C ARG A 153 -6.74 -12.64 -10.84
N ALA A 154 -6.76 -12.95 -12.13
CA ALA A 154 -7.34 -12.07 -13.14
C ALA A 154 -8.87 -12.11 -13.06
N LEU A 155 -9.51 -10.96 -12.93
CA LEU A 155 -10.94 -10.84 -13.19
C LEU A 155 -11.18 -10.82 -14.70
N VAL A 156 -12.15 -11.60 -15.17
CA VAL A 156 -12.62 -11.49 -16.55
C VAL A 156 -13.33 -10.14 -16.72
N PRO A 157 -13.12 -9.38 -17.81
CA PRO A 157 -13.71 -8.05 -17.99
C PRO A 157 -15.23 -7.96 -17.78
N GLY A 158 -15.98 -9.02 -18.10
CA GLY A 158 -17.43 -9.09 -17.89
C GLY A 158 -17.88 -9.35 -16.45
N GLN A 159 -16.98 -9.74 -15.54
CA GLN A 159 -17.31 -10.08 -14.16
C GLN A 159 -17.10 -8.91 -13.17
N MET A 160 -16.56 -7.78 -13.63
CA MET A 160 -16.24 -6.65 -12.75
C MET A 160 -17.47 -6.09 -12.03
N ALA A 161 -18.60 -5.94 -12.73
CA ALA A 161 -19.85 -5.46 -12.11
C ALA A 161 -20.38 -6.43 -11.04
N GLY A 162 -20.28 -7.74 -11.29
CA GLY A 162 -20.63 -8.77 -10.31
C GLY A 162 -19.71 -8.71 -9.08
N ALA A 163 -18.40 -8.63 -9.29
CA ALA A 163 -17.43 -8.52 -8.21
C ALA A 163 -17.62 -7.24 -7.35
N LEU A 164 -17.98 -6.11 -7.97
CA LEU A 164 -18.35 -4.89 -7.24
C LEU A 164 -19.63 -5.06 -6.42
N ALA A 165 -20.64 -5.73 -6.97
CA ALA A 165 -21.87 -6.04 -6.25
C ALA A 165 -21.62 -6.98 -5.06
N ASP A 166 -20.77 -7.98 -5.24
CA ASP A 166 -20.36 -8.92 -4.20
C ASP A 166 -19.56 -8.21 -3.10
N ALA A 167 -18.62 -7.33 -3.46
CA ALA A 167 -17.88 -6.51 -2.52
C ALA A 167 -18.80 -5.56 -1.72
N TRP A 168 -19.80 -4.96 -2.37
CA TRP A 168 -20.81 -4.14 -1.69
C TRP A 168 -21.69 -4.96 -0.75
N SER A 169 -22.05 -6.18 -1.13
CA SER A 169 -22.77 -7.12 -0.28
C SER A 169 -21.95 -7.49 0.96
N CYS A 170 -20.67 -7.81 0.76
CA CYS A 170 -19.69 -8.09 1.82
C CYS A 170 -19.52 -6.92 2.79
N MET A 171 -19.39 -5.68 2.29
CA MET A 171 -19.28 -4.48 3.12
C MET A 171 -20.48 -4.30 4.06
N ARG A 172 -21.68 -4.72 3.62
CA ARG A 172 -22.90 -4.67 4.42
C ARG A 172 -23.02 -5.82 5.44
N GLY A 173 -22.10 -6.77 5.43
CA GLY A 173 -22.09 -7.93 6.34
C GLY A 173 -22.68 -9.21 5.75
N HIS A 174 -22.98 -9.25 4.45
CA HIS A 174 -23.50 -10.45 3.79
C HIS A 174 -22.36 -11.27 3.19
N VAL A 175 -22.44 -12.60 3.25
CA VAL A 175 -21.43 -13.50 2.69
C VAL A 175 -21.87 -13.93 1.27
N PRO A 176 -21.26 -13.39 0.18
CA PRO A 176 -21.67 -13.72 -1.19
C PRO A 176 -21.24 -15.13 -1.61
N TYR A 177 -20.13 -15.64 -1.06
CA TYR A 177 -19.58 -16.98 -1.36
C TYR A 177 -19.24 -17.74 -0.08
N LEU A 178 -19.52 -19.04 -0.07
CA LEU A 178 -19.13 -19.93 1.02
C LEU A 178 -17.60 -19.94 1.17
N GLY A 179 -17.10 -19.59 2.36
CA GLY A 179 -15.67 -19.46 2.67
C GLY A 179 -15.16 -18.02 2.87
N ASP A 180 -15.95 -17.00 2.49
CA ASP A 180 -15.60 -15.59 2.72
C ASP A 180 -16.12 -15.08 4.08
N GLU A 181 -15.81 -15.80 5.15
CA GLU A 181 -16.24 -15.43 6.52
C GLU A 181 -15.68 -14.09 6.99
N ALA A 182 -14.66 -13.56 6.31
CA ALA A 182 -14.16 -12.20 6.53
C ALA A 182 -15.26 -11.12 6.35
N CYS A 183 -16.30 -11.41 5.56
CA CYS A 183 -17.44 -10.52 5.36
C CYS A 183 -18.44 -10.55 6.53
N ALA A 184 -18.45 -11.60 7.35
CA ALA A 184 -19.43 -11.82 8.40
C ALA A 184 -19.06 -11.14 9.74
N SER A 185 -18.23 -10.10 9.73
CA SER A 185 -17.82 -9.41 10.95
C SER A 185 -19.01 -8.70 11.61
N ALA A 186 -19.08 -8.76 12.94
CA ALA A 186 -20.03 -7.99 13.74
C ALA A 186 -19.26 -7.01 14.64
N PRO A 187 -19.39 -5.68 14.47
CA PRO A 187 -20.27 -4.99 13.53
C PRO A 187 -19.78 -5.07 12.07
N SER A 188 -20.67 -4.78 11.11
CA SER A 188 -20.38 -4.91 9.68
C SER A 188 -19.18 -4.05 9.25
N PRO A 189 -18.45 -4.42 8.19
CA PRO A 189 -17.32 -3.61 7.73
C PRO A 189 -17.70 -2.15 7.45
N LEU A 190 -18.91 -1.90 6.92
CA LEU A 190 -19.42 -0.56 6.66
C LEU A 190 -19.60 0.28 7.94
N PHE A 191 -19.94 -0.34 9.07
CA PHE A 191 -20.04 0.36 10.34
C PHE A 191 -18.70 0.99 10.75
N TRP A 192 -17.60 0.26 10.56
CA TRP A 192 -16.27 0.79 10.83
C TRP A 192 -15.92 1.97 9.93
N PHE A 193 -16.32 1.95 8.66
CA PHE A 193 -16.18 3.11 7.76
C PHE A 193 -16.98 4.35 8.17
N GLY A 194 -18.04 4.20 8.96
CA GLY A 194 -18.79 5.34 9.50
C GLY A 194 -18.16 5.92 10.77
N ILE A 195 -17.30 5.16 11.45
CA ILE A 195 -16.60 5.58 12.67
C ILE A 195 -15.25 6.22 12.35
N TYR A 196 -14.53 5.67 11.36
CA TYR A 196 -13.23 6.16 10.90
C TYR A 196 -13.38 7.29 9.88
#